data_AF-A0AAD8VBG9-F1
#
_entry.id   AF-A0AAD8VBG9-F1
#
_cell.length_a   1.000
_cell.length_b   1.000
_cell.length_c   1.000
_cell.angle_alpha   90.00
_cell.angle_beta   90.00
_cell.angle_gamma   90.00
#
_symmetry.space_group_name_H-M   'P 1'
#
loop_
_entity.id
_entity.type
_entity.pdbx_description
1 polymer ?
#
loop_
_entity_poly.entity_id
_entity_poly.type
_entity_poly.pdbx_seq_one_letter_code
_entity_poly.pdbx_strand_id
1 'polypeptide(L)'
;MRTVASGLRILSQSTRALPFYPGPSARIASQCIPRTVVPRSFVAAIPSSIRRFGAMSDSAAEEPQAAATAAQSTEQAAPAQPELPPLTPAEFRTYNHMAEKMEYFHNYFRQEWTLLHDAATSGRRPRNMTLKQFLEAGLGFARHLTAHHNIEEVHVFPMLAERMPEFRGGRAELLRQHKEIHKGLDVFEAYLHSCLDRETELELGVLREKMDGWGGVLWTHLDQEVATLGAENMRRYWTMEEMRRMRM
;
A
#
# COMPACT_ATOMS: atom_id res chain seq x y z
N MET A 1 -18.79 33.82 66.31
CA MET A 1 -17.35 33.58 66.08
C MET A 1 -17.18 32.75 64.81
N ARG A 2 -16.57 33.38 63.80
CA ARG A 2 -15.76 32.83 62.69
C ARG A 2 -16.32 31.69 61.82
N THR A 3 -16.82 32.13 60.67
CA THR A 3 -16.68 31.60 59.30
C THR A 3 -15.41 30.76 59.04
N VAL A 4 -15.57 29.66 58.31
CA VAL A 4 -14.49 29.05 57.51
C VAL A 4 -15.04 28.81 56.10
N ALA A 5 -14.58 29.64 55.16
CA ALA A 5 -14.80 29.48 53.73
C ALA A 5 -13.59 28.75 53.14
N SER A 6 -13.79 27.55 52.61
CA SER A 6 -12.78 26.85 51.82
C SER A 6 -12.91 27.31 50.36
N GLY A 7 -12.08 28.28 49.99
CA GLY A 7 -11.77 28.55 48.59
C GLY A 7 -10.61 27.67 48.16
N LEU A 8 -10.81 26.83 47.14
CA LEU A 8 -9.72 26.20 46.41
C LEU A 8 -9.71 26.68 44.97
N ARG A 9 -8.53 27.18 44.59
CA ARG A 9 -8.24 27.94 43.39
C ARG A 9 -8.21 27.05 42.15
N ILE A 10 -8.73 27.61 41.07
CA ILE A 10 -8.57 27.21 39.68
C ILE A 10 -7.12 27.46 39.27
N LEU A 11 -6.42 26.43 38.77
CA LEU A 11 -5.18 26.54 38.01
C LEU A 11 -5.37 25.68 36.75
N SER A 12 -5.71 26.34 35.63
CA SER A 12 -4.78 26.70 34.55
C SER A 12 -4.45 25.50 33.66
N GLN A 13 -5.19 25.40 32.55
CA GLN A 13 -4.94 24.45 31.47
C GLN A 13 -3.69 24.88 30.71
N SER A 14 -2.68 24.00 30.67
CA SER A 14 -1.48 24.16 29.86
C SER A 14 -1.69 23.47 28.50
N THR A 15 -2.28 24.18 27.55
CA THR A 15 -2.28 23.81 26.13
C THR A 15 -0.92 24.13 25.53
N ARG A 16 -0.08 23.09 25.37
CA ARG A 16 1.19 23.21 24.65
C ARG A 16 0.92 22.96 23.16
N ALA A 17 0.77 24.04 22.40
CA ALA A 17 0.69 23.98 20.94
C ALA A 17 2.04 23.53 20.36
N LEU A 18 2.00 22.55 19.44
CA LEU A 18 3.15 22.11 18.66
C LEU A 18 3.46 23.15 17.56
N PRO A 19 4.75 23.42 17.26
CA PRO A 19 5.12 24.39 16.23
C PRO A 19 4.83 23.86 14.82
N PHE A 20 4.06 24.63 14.07
CA PHE A 20 3.81 24.50 12.64
C PHE A 20 5.10 24.84 11.87
N TYR A 21 5.65 23.88 11.13
CA TYR A 21 6.75 24.08 10.19
C TYR A 21 6.19 24.26 8.77
N PRO A 22 6.34 25.44 8.13
CA PRO A 22 6.03 25.58 6.72
C PRO A 22 7.16 24.99 5.87
N GLY A 23 6.84 24.00 5.02
CA GLY A 23 7.74 23.48 4.00
C GLY A 23 7.97 24.48 2.85
N PRO A 24 9.06 24.34 2.08
CA PRO A 24 9.43 25.29 1.04
C PRO A 24 8.49 25.21 -0.18
N SER A 25 7.99 26.37 -0.59
CA SER A 25 7.17 26.55 -1.78
C SER A 25 8.05 26.57 -3.03
N ALA A 26 8.07 25.46 -3.78
CA ALA A 26 8.66 25.41 -5.11
C ALA A 26 7.58 25.71 -6.16
N ARG A 27 7.64 26.92 -6.74
CA ARG A 27 6.85 27.29 -7.91
C ARG A 27 7.45 26.59 -9.14
N ILE A 28 6.73 25.64 -9.72
CA ILE A 28 7.06 25.06 -11.03
C ILE A 28 6.23 25.80 -12.07
N ALA A 29 6.92 26.42 -13.03
CA ALA A 29 6.33 27.07 -14.18
C ALA A 29 5.75 26.01 -15.13
N SER A 30 4.43 26.08 -15.36
CA SER A 30 3.72 25.21 -16.29
C SER A 30 3.96 25.70 -17.73
N GLN A 31 4.70 24.93 -18.53
CA GLN A 31 4.85 25.16 -19.97
C GLN A 31 3.77 24.38 -20.73
N CYS A 32 2.90 25.10 -21.42
CA CYS A 32 1.89 24.54 -22.31
C CYS A 32 2.53 23.89 -23.54
N ILE A 33 2.18 22.62 -23.79
CA ILE A 33 2.44 21.93 -25.05
C ILE A 33 1.11 21.84 -25.84
N PRO A 34 1.07 22.19 -27.14
CA PRO A 34 -0.16 22.17 -27.91
C PRO A 34 -0.61 20.74 -28.27
N ARG A 35 -1.91 20.48 -28.14
CA ARG A 35 -2.58 19.23 -28.55
C ARG A 35 -2.63 19.11 -30.07
N THR A 36 -2.03 18.05 -30.61
CA THR A 36 -2.28 17.60 -31.99
C THR A 36 -3.56 16.77 -32.07
N VAL A 37 -4.45 17.18 -32.98
CA VAL A 37 -5.72 16.53 -33.32
C VAL A 37 -5.44 15.31 -34.20
N VAL A 38 -5.98 14.15 -33.83
CA VAL A 38 -5.96 12.93 -34.65
C VAL A 38 -7.38 12.70 -35.20
N PRO A 39 -7.57 12.47 -36.52
CA PRO A 39 -8.89 12.28 -37.10
C PRO A 39 -9.41 10.85 -36.91
N ARG A 40 -10.74 10.76 -36.71
CA ARG A 40 -11.56 9.55 -36.73
C ARG A 40 -11.65 8.96 -38.15
N SER A 41 -11.58 7.63 -38.27
CA SER A 41 -12.35 6.70 -39.11
C SER A 41 -11.61 5.34 -39.04
N PHE A 42 -12.21 4.16 -38.88
CA PHE A 42 -13.30 3.55 -39.63
C PHE A 42 -14.01 2.49 -38.78
N VAL A 43 -15.32 2.38 -38.97
CA VAL A 43 -16.16 1.28 -38.49
C VAL A 43 -16.05 0.11 -39.48
N ALA A 44 -15.84 -1.11 -38.98
CA ALA A 44 -16.14 -2.34 -39.69
C ALA A 44 -16.77 -3.35 -38.72
N ALA A 45 -17.92 -3.88 -39.14
CA ALA A 45 -18.77 -4.77 -38.37
C ALA A 45 -18.61 -6.24 -38.82
N ILE A 46 -19.32 -7.13 -38.11
CA ILE A 46 -19.82 -8.49 -38.49
C ILE A 46 -18.91 -9.66 -38.02
N PRO A 47 -19.45 -10.82 -37.55
CA PRO A 47 -20.69 -11.10 -36.81
C PRO A 47 -20.53 -12.07 -35.61
N SER A 48 -21.59 -12.15 -34.79
CA SER A 48 -21.87 -13.26 -33.87
C SER A 48 -22.13 -14.58 -34.60
N SER A 49 -21.67 -15.70 -34.02
CA SER A 49 -22.28 -17.01 -34.23
C SER A 49 -22.23 -17.84 -32.95
N ILE A 50 -23.43 -18.05 -32.43
CA ILE A 50 -23.79 -19.00 -31.39
C ILE A 50 -23.66 -20.42 -31.94
N ARG A 51 -23.01 -21.34 -31.21
CA ARG A 51 -23.46 -22.74 -31.12
C ARG A 51 -23.25 -23.28 -29.71
N ARG A 52 -24.34 -23.84 -29.18
CA ARG A 52 -24.49 -24.54 -27.91
C ARG A 52 -24.95 -25.96 -28.27
N PHE A 53 -24.21 -26.98 -27.86
CA PHE A 53 -24.58 -28.41 -27.71
C PHE A 53 -23.42 -28.99 -26.88
N GLY A 54 -23.56 -29.77 -25.81
CA GLY A 54 -24.61 -30.71 -25.40
C GLY A 54 -23.84 -31.93 -24.88
N ALA A 55 -23.97 -32.25 -23.59
CA ALA A 55 -23.33 -33.39 -22.94
C ALA A 55 -23.99 -34.72 -23.35
N MET A 56 -23.23 -35.83 -23.36
CA MET A 56 -23.57 -37.12 -22.73
C MET A 56 -22.52 -38.22 -22.98
N SER A 57 -22.66 -39.29 -22.19
CA SER A 57 -21.67 -40.21 -21.61
C SER A 57 -21.59 -41.59 -22.30
N ASP A 58 -20.53 -42.34 -21.93
CA ASP A 58 -20.30 -43.80 -21.89
C ASP A 58 -20.30 -44.68 -23.17
N SER A 59 -19.16 -45.34 -23.46
CA SER A 59 -18.84 -46.69 -22.95
C SER A 59 -17.59 -47.30 -23.65
N ALA A 60 -17.00 -48.29 -22.98
CA ALA A 60 -15.69 -48.91 -23.10
C ALA A 60 -15.39 -49.78 -24.33
N ALA A 61 -14.09 -49.92 -24.67
CA ALA A 61 -13.41 -51.20 -24.92
C ALA A 61 -11.87 -51.05 -25.03
N GLU A 62 -11.18 -51.69 -24.08
CA GLU A 62 -9.86 -52.37 -24.04
C GLU A 62 -8.58 -51.93 -24.79
N GLU A 63 -7.48 -52.10 -24.04
CA GLU A 63 -6.07 -51.73 -24.26
C GLU A 63 -5.32 -52.51 -25.37
N PRO A 64 -4.08 -52.10 -25.70
CA PRO A 64 -2.97 -52.81 -25.05
C PRO A 64 -1.85 -51.91 -24.48
N GLN A 65 -1.28 -52.43 -23.39
CA GLN A 65 -0.16 -51.92 -22.58
C GLN A 65 1.04 -51.39 -23.36
N ALA A 66 1.48 -50.18 -23.00
CA ALA A 66 2.83 -49.70 -23.21
C ALA A 66 3.39 -49.13 -21.90
N ALA A 67 4.60 -49.56 -21.57
CA ALA A 67 5.25 -49.47 -20.27
C ALA A 67 5.40 -48.04 -19.73
N ALA A 68 4.91 -47.84 -18.50
CA ALA A 68 5.16 -46.65 -17.70
C ALA A 68 6.63 -46.64 -17.26
N THR A 69 7.43 -45.80 -17.90
CA THR A 69 8.75 -45.41 -17.40
C THR A 69 8.53 -44.32 -16.36
N ALA A 70 8.64 -44.68 -15.08
CA ALA A 70 8.66 -43.73 -13.98
C ALA A 70 9.94 -42.89 -14.07
N ALA A 71 9.87 -41.78 -14.80
CA ALA A 71 10.86 -40.72 -14.71
C ALA A 71 10.69 -40.04 -13.35
N GLN A 72 11.56 -40.42 -12.42
CA GLN A 72 11.73 -39.73 -11.15
C GLN A 72 12.17 -38.30 -11.43
N SER A 73 11.21 -37.37 -11.38
CA SER A 73 11.47 -35.94 -11.29
C SER A 73 12.20 -35.69 -9.97
N THR A 74 13.53 -35.67 -10.03
CA THR A 74 14.39 -35.19 -8.95
C THR A 74 14.19 -33.68 -8.88
N GLU A 75 13.17 -33.26 -8.15
CA GLU A 75 13.03 -31.88 -7.69
C GLU A 75 14.20 -31.64 -6.72
N GLN A 76 15.26 -31.04 -7.25
CA GLN A 76 16.40 -30.58 -6.46
C GLN A 76 15.89 -29.55 -5.46
N ALA A 77 15.60 -30.02 -4.26
CA ALA A 77 15.41 -29.17 -3.09
C ALA A 77 16.64 -28.27 -2.97
N ALA A 78 16.40 -26.95 -3.04
CA ALA A 78 17.41 -25.97 -2.66
C ALA A 78 17.96 -26.35 -1.27
N PRO A 79 19.27 -26.23 -1.03
CA PRO A 79 19.85 -26.62 0.25
C PRO A 79 19.13 -25.86 1.37
N ALA A 80 18.59 -26.62 2.33
CA ALA A 80 18.01 -26.05 3.54
C ALA A 80 19.08 -25.17 4.19
N GLN A 81 18.79 -23.87 4.30
CA GLN A 81 19.65 -22.94 4.99
C GLN A 81 19.81 -23.43 6.44
N PRO A 82 21.03 -23.46 7.00
CA PRO A 82 21.24 -23.92 8.36
C PRO A 82 20.34 -23.12 9.31
N GLU A 83 19.55 -23.80 10.14
CA GLU A 83 18.67 -23.15 11.10
C GLU A 83 19.52 -22.32 12.08
N LEU A 84 19.31 -21.01 12.05
CA LEU A 84 20.00 -20.10 12.95
C LEU A 84 19.45 -20.28 14.38
N PRO A 85 20.28 -20.11 15.43
CA PRO A 85 19.82 -20.27 16.81
C PRO A 85 18.68 -19.28 17.13
N PRO A 86 17.79 -19.58 18.09
CA PRO A 86 16.71 -18.65 18.44
C PRO A 86 17.27 -17.32 18.94
N LEU A 87 16.66 -16.20 18.53
CA LEU A 87 17.05 -14.86 19.01
C LEU A 87 16.65 -14.67 20.47
N THR A 88 17.52 -14.06 21.25
CA THR A 88 17.11 -13.48 22.53
C THR A 88 16.15 -12.30 22.29
N PRO A 89 15.34 -11.90 23.29
CA PRO A 89 14.44 -10.76 23.14
C PRO A 89 15.14 -9.44 22.75
N ALA A 90 16.38 -9.23 23.19
CA ALA A 90 17.14 -8.02 22.86
C ALA A 90 17.64 -8.03 21.41
N GLU A 91 18.07 -9.19 20.92
CA GLU A 91 18.48 -9.36 19.52
C GLU A 91 17.28 -9.25 18.60
N PHE A 92 16.16 -9.88 18.95
CA PHE A 92 14.92 -9.76 18.20
C PHE A 92 14.53 -8.30 18.01
N ARG A 93 14.48 -7.49 19.07
CA ARG A 93 14.18 -6.05 18.96
C ARG A 93 15.16 -5.31 18.04
N THR A 94 16.44 -5.65 18.10
CA THR A 94 17.46 -5.01 17.24
C THR A 94 17.22 -5.33 15.77
N TYR A 95 16.94 -6.59 15.43
CA TYR A 95 16.65 -6.99 14.06
C TYR A 95 15.27 -6.51 13.59
N ASN A 96 14.28 -6.42 14.48
CA ASN A 96 12.90 -6.10 14.14
C ASN A 96 12.59 -4.60 14.03
N HIS A 97 13.48 -3.72 14.48
CA HIS A 97 13.19 -2.29 14.62
C HIS A 97 12.73 -1.59 13.32
N MET A 98 13.13 -2.12 12.15
CA MET A 98 12.69 -1.62 10.85
C MET A 98 11.23 -2.00 10.59
N ALA A 99 10.87 -3.27 10.80
CA ALA A 99 9.48 -3.72 10.70
C ALA A 99 8.57 -2.94 11.67
N GLU A 100 9.01 -2.68 12.90
CA GLU A 100 8.23 -1.90 13.87
C GLU A 100 7.98 -0.46 13.41
N LYS A 101 9.01 0.19 12.85
CA LYS A 101 8.88 1.55 12.31
C LYS A 101 8.01 1.57 11.06
N MET A 102 8.16 0.58 10.19
CA MET A 102 7.34 0.44 8.99
C MET A 102 5.87 0.26 9.35
N GLU A 103 5.59 -0.65 10.28
CA GLU A 103 4.25 -0.94 10.77
C GLU A 103 3.59 0.26 11.46
N TYR A 104 4.37 1.15 12.08
CA TYR A 104 3.86 2.43 12.60
C TYR A 104 3.28 3.32 11.48
N PHE A 105 4.02 3.52 10.38
CA PHE A 105 3.52 4.28 9.23
C PHE A 105 2.36 3.55 8.55
N HIS A 106 2.47 2.24 8.37
CA HIS A 106 1.43 1.43 7.73
C HIS A 106 0.11 1.48 8.49
N ASN A 107 0.15 1.48 9.82
CA ASN A 107 -1.05 1.64 10.63
C ASN A 107 -1.70 3.02 10.49
N TYR A 108 -0.92 4.08 10.27
CA TYR A 108 -1.48 5.38 9.95
C TYR A 108 -2.22 5.35 8.60
N PHE A 109 -1.66 4.70 7.57
CA PHE A 109 -2.34 4.52 6.28
C PHE A 109 -3.58 3.65 6.37
N ARG A 110 -3.55 2.56 7.14
CA ARG A 110 -4.73 1.72 7.40
C ARG A 110 -5.86 2.54 8.05
N GLN A 111 -5.53 3.45 8.97
CA GLN A 111 -6.51 4.33 9.61
C GLN A 111 -7.12 5.34 8.62
N GLU A 112 -6.29 6.02 7.82
CA GLU A 112 -6.76 6.96 6.80
C GLU A 112 -7.60 6.26 5.73
N TRP A 113 -7.15 5.08 5.25
CA TRP A 113 -7.92 4.22 4.36
C TRP A 113 -9.28 3.87 4.95
N THR A 114 -9.31 3.36 6.19
CA THR A 114 -10.55 2.93 6.84
C THR A 114 -11.56 4.07 6.96
N LEU A 115 -11.11 5.28 7.33
CA LEU A 115 -11.98 6.46 7.39
C LEU A 115 -12.69 6.74 6.06
N LEU A 116 -11.94 6.68 4.96
CA LEU A 116 -12.43 6.99 3.62
C LEU A 116 -13.29 5.85 3.08
N HIS A 117 -12.84 4.61 3.26
CA HIS A 117 -13.50 3.40 2.75
C HIS A 117 -14.80 3.10 3.49
N ASP A 118 -14.85 3.30 4.82
CA ASP A 118 -16.08 3.17 5.61
C ASP A 118 -17.13 4.19 5.14
N ALA A 119 -16.72 5.42 4.88
CA ALA A 119 -17.62 6.44 4.34
C ALA A 119 -18.13 6.06 2.94
N ALA A 120 -17.23 5.59 2.08
CA ALA A 120 -17.54 5.17 0.71
C ALA A 120 -18.48 3.96 0.68
N THR A 121 -18.28 2.99 1.57
CA THR A 121 -19.05 1.74 1.66
C THR A 121 -20.40 1.93 2.37
N SER A 122 -20.45 2.75 3.43
CA SER A 122 -21.69 3.05 4.15
C SER A 122 -22.57 4.09 3.45
N GLY A 123 -22.05 4.77 2.42
CA GLY A 123 -22.72 5.88 1.76
C GLY A 123 -22.90 7.10 2.66
N ARG A 124 -22.11 7.22 3.74
CA ARG A 124 -22.23 8.32 4.71
C ARG A 124 -20.87 8.77 5.23
N ARG A 125 -20.56 10.06 5.05
CA ARG A 125 -19.37 10.69 5.63
C ARG A 125 -19.45 10.77 7.18
N PRO A 126 -18.29 10.82 7.89
CA PRO A 126 -18.27 11.05 9.33
C PRO A 126 -19.02 12.32 9.72
N ARG A 127 -19.88 12.23 10.75
CA ARG A 127 -20.76 13.35 11.18
C ARG A 127 -19.99 14.57 11.68
N ASN A 128 -18.78 14.36 12.18
CA ASN A 128 -17.88 15.38 12.71
C ASN A 128 -16.98 16.00 11.62
N MET A 129 -17.19 15.69 10.33
CA MET A 129 -16.44 16.26 9.23
C MET A 129 -17.34 17.01 8.24
N THR A 130 -16.94 18.21 7.88
CA THR A 130 -17.46 18.89 6.68
C THR A 130 -17.03 18.16 5.41
N LEU A 131 -17.69 18.44 4.28
CA LEU A 131 -17.28 17.88 2.98
C LEU A 131 -15.82 18.23 2.65
N LYS A 132 -15.46 19.51 2.82
CA LYS A 132 -14.08 19.99 2.59
C LYS A 132 -13.06 19.23 3.43
N GLN A 133 -13.30 19.07 4.73
CA GLN A 133 -12.40 18.31 5.62
C GLN A 133 -12.27 16.84 5.19
N PHE A 134 -13.35 16.22 4.71
CA PHE A 134 -13.32 14.85 4.23
C PHE A 134 -12.48 14.69 2.94
N LEU A 135 -12.65 15.61 1.99
CA LEU A 135 -11.83 15.64 0.77
C LEU A 135 -10.35 15.92 1.08
N GLU A 136 -10.08 16.88 1.98
CA GLU A 136 -8.73 17.19 2.45
C GLU A 136 -8.08 16.01 3.17
N ALA A 137 -8.84 15.21 3.94
CA ALA A 137 -8.33 13.97 4.54
C ALA A 137 -7.92 12.95 3.47
N GLY A 138 -8.72 12.79 2.41
CA GLY A 138 -8.38 11.93 1.28
C GLY A 138 -7.14 12.38 0.51
N LEU A 139 -7.02 13.67 0.21
CA LEU A 139 -5.82 14.24 -0.41
C LEU A 139 -4.60 14.15 0.51
N GLY A 140 -4.80 14.30 1.82
CA GLY A 140 -3.78 14.09 2.84
C GLY A 140 -3.21 12.68 2.79
N PHE A 141 -4.08 11.67 2.82
CA PHE A 141 -3.73 10.26 2.69
C PHE A 141 -2.87 10.00 1.45
N ALA A 142 -3.32 10.45 0.29
CA ALA A 142 -2.65 10.19 -0.97
C ALA A 142 -1.25 10.84 -1.03
N ARG A 143 -1.12 12.08 -0.51
CA ARG A 143 0.17 12.76 -0.36
C ARG A 143 1.10 12.06 0.63
N HIS A 144 0.59 11.61 1.78
CA HIS A 144 1.40 10.94 2.80
C HIS A 144 1.92 9.58 2.31
N LEU A 145 1.05 8.79 1.69
CA LEU A 145 1.41 7.49 1.12
C LEU A 145 2.41 7.65 -0.03
N THR A 146 2.21 8.65 -0.90
CA THR A 146 3.17 8.96 -1.97
C THR A 146 4.54 9.37 -1.42
N ALA A 147 4.58 10.22 -0.39
CA ALA A 147 5.84 10.63 0.21
C ALA A 147 6.59 9.45 0.87
N HIS A 148 5.85 8.55 1.51
CA HIS A 148 6.38 7.34 2.12
C HIS A 148 7.04 6.41 1.11
N HIS A 149 6.32 6.01 0.05
CA HIS A 149 6.88 5.18 -1.03
C HIS A 149 8.09 5.85 -1.71
N ASN A 150 8.04 7.18 -1.91
CA ASN A 150 9.18 7.89 -2.49
C ASN A 150 10.43 7.80 -1.59
N ILE A 151 10.28 7.89 -0.26
CA ILE A 151 11.41 7.74 0.66
C ILE A 151 11.97 6.32 0.58
N GLU A 152 11.11 5.31 0.51
CA GLU A 152 11.53 3.92 0.35
C GLU A 152 12.30 3.70 -0.94
N GLU A 153 11.73 4.08 -2.08
CA GLU A 153 12.34 3.86 -3.38
C GLU A 153 13.66 4.62 -3.56
N VAL A 154 13.77 5.81 -2.97
CA VAL A 154 14.97 6.65 -3.11
C VAL A 154 16.05 6.27 -2.10
N HIS A 155 15.69 5.83 -0.88
CA HIS A 155 16.65 5.68 0.21
C HIS A 155 16.70 4.28 0.84
N VAL A 156 15.54 3.65 1.09
CA VAL A 156 15.48 2.41 1.88
C VAL A 156 15.73 1.18 0.99
N PHE A 157 14.97 1.04 -0.10
CA PHE A 157 15.07 -0.10 -1.00
C PHE A 157 16.44 -0.23 -1.66
N PRO A 158 17.10 0.84 -2.12
CA PRO A 158 18.46 0.74 -2.66
C PRO A 158 19.46 0.16 -1.65
N MET A 159 19.39 0.59 -0.38
CA MET A 159 20.24 0.08 0.70
C MET A 159 19.95 -1.41 0.96
N LEU A 160 18.68 -1.81 1.03
CA LEU A 160 18.32 -3.21 1.26
C LEU A 160 18.73 -4.11 0.09
N ALA A 161 18.60 -3.61 -1.15
CA ALA A 161 18.96 -4.32 -2.38
C ALA A 161 20.44 -4.69 -2.47
N GLU A 162 21.33 -4.06 -1.69
CA GLU A 162 22.74 -4.46 -1.60
C GLU A 162 22.86 -5.94 -1.21
N ARG A 163 22.02 -6.41 -0.28
CA ARG A 163 22.11 -7.78 0.26
C ARG A 163 20.86 -8.63 0.05
N MET A 164 19.68 -8.01 -0.02
CA MET A 164 18.39 -8.69 -0.08
C MET A 164 17.90 -8.78 -1.53
N PRO A 165 17.91 -9.97 -2.16
CA PRO A 165 17.49 -10.15 -3.55
C PRO A 165 16.06 -9.66 -3.84
N GLU A 166 15.18 -9.68 -2.84
CA GLU A 166 13.77 -9.28 -2.91
C GLU A 166 13.61 -7.80 -3.32
N PHE A 167 14.62 -6.96 -3.06
CA PHE A 167 14.62 -5.53 -3.40
C PHE A 167 15.41 -5.23 -4.69
N ARG A 168 16.03 -6.22 -5.33
CA ARG A 168 16.80 -6.02 -6.57
C ARG A 168 15.84 -5.90 -7.77
N GLY A 169 16.08 -4.90 -8.61
CA GLY A 169 15.14 -4.39 -9.62
C GLY A 169 14.48 -5.37 -10.59
N GLY A 170 13.55 -4.88 -11.41
CA GLY A 170 12.87 -5.59 -12.50
C GLY A 170 11.86 -6.67 -12.09
N ARG A 171 12.06 -7.35 -10.95
CA ARG A 171 11.18 -8.39 -10.39
C ARG A 171 10.89 -8.23 -8.89
N ALA A 172 11.37 -7.15 -8.27
CA ALA A 172 11.05 -6.83 -6.88
C ALA A 172 9.53 -6.59 -6.75
N GLU A 173 8.85 -7.48 -6.04
CA GLU A 173 7.40 -7.48 -5.87
C GLU A 173 6.90 -6.17 -5.25
N LEU A 174 7.56 -5.69 -4.18
CA LEU A 174 7.21 -4.44 -3.49
C LEU A 174 7.26 -3.23 -4.44
N LEU A 175 8.30 -3.14 -5.30
CA LEU A 175 8.40 -2.08 -6.32
C LEU A 175 7.31 -2.18 -7.39
N ARG A 176 6.83 -3.40 -7.72
CA ARG A 176 5.69 -3.56 -8.62
C ARG A 176 4.40 -3.07 -7.95
N GLN A 177 4.21 -3.41 -6.68
CA GLN A 177 3.05 -2.98 -5.90
C GLN A 177 3.00 -1.46 -5.76
N HIS A 178 4.12 -0.79 -5.46
CA HIS A 178 4.19 0.68 -5.45
C HIS A 178 3.67 1.28 -6.76
N LYS A 179 4.12 0.77 -7.91
CA LYS A 179 3.67 1.26 -9.23
C LYS A 179 2.17 1.10 -9.45
N GLU A 180 1.58 0.02 -8.97
CA GLU A 180 0.13 -0.20 -9.06
C GLU A 180 -0.63 0.72 -8.11
N ILE A 181 -0.13 0.89 -6.88
CA ILE A 181 -0.68 1.80 -5.89
C ILE A 181 -0.62 3.25 -6.40
N HIS A 182 0.49 3.71 -6.95
CA HIS A 182 0.62 5.06 -7.50
C HIS A 182 -0.35 5.33 -8.66
N LYS A 183 -0.56 4.35 -9.56
CA LYS A 183 -1.59 4.48 -10.60
C LYS A 183 -3.00 4.61 -10.00
N GLY A 184 -3.29 3.88 -8.93
CA GLY A 184 -4.55 4.00 -8.18
C GLY A 184 -4.70 5.36 -7.52
N LEU A 185 -3.63 5.85 -6.89
CA LEU A 185 -3.55 7.16 -6.25
C LEU A 185 -3.78 8.29 -7.24
N ASP A 186 -3.19 8.25 -8.44
CA ASP A 186 -3.39 9.28 -9.48
C ASP A 186 -4.89 9.48 -9.81
N VAL A 187 -5.63 8.37 -9.98
CA VAL A 187 -7.05 8.40 -10.33
C VAL A 187 -7.93 8.80 -9.14
N PHE A 188 -7.50 8.43 -7.93
CA PHE A 188 -8.14 8.79 -6.68
C PHE A 188 -7.98 10.29 -6.36
N GLU A 189 -6.74 10.81 -6.41
CA GLU A 189 -6.43 12.22 -6.18
C GLU A 189 -7.13 13.12 -7.19
N ALA A 190 -7.09 12.78 -8.49
CA ALA A 190 -7.75 13.56 -9.53
C ALA A 190 -9.26 13.72 -9.29
N TYR A 191 -9.92 12.67 -8.78
CA TYR A 191 -11.33 12.73 -8.44
C TYR A 191 -11.61 13.61 -7.23
N LEU A 192 -10.81 13.49 -6.18
CA LEU A 192 -10.96 14.31 -4.98
C LEU A 192 -10.71 15.80 -5.28
N HIS A 193 -9.73 16.11 -6.12
CA HIS A 193 -9.50 17.47 -6.62
C HIS A 193 -10.71 17.99 -7.40
N SER A 194 -11.25 17.21 -8.33
CA SER A 194 -12.45 17.61 -9.10
C SER A 194 -13.65 17.89 -8.18
N CYS A 195 -13.80 17.11 -7.10
CA CYS A 195 -14.84 17.34 -6.08
C CYS A 195 -14.58 18.62 -5.28
N LEU A 196 -13.32 18.87 -4.92
CA LEU A 196 -12.91 20.03 -4.12
C LEU A 196 -13.10 21.33 -4.90
N ASP A 197 -12.76 21.30 -6.19
CA ASP A 197 -12.88 22.43 -7.13
C ASP A 197 -14.32 22.62 -7.63
N ARG A 198 -15.24 21.74 -7.22
CA ARG A 198 -16.68 21.77 -7.57
C ARG A 198 -16.95 21.55 -9.06
N GLU A 199 -16.03 20.87 -9.74
CA GLU A 199 -16.20 20.43 -11.13
C GLU A 199 -17.11 19.20 -11.23
N THR A 200 -17.14 18.40 -10.16
CA THR A 200 -18.07 17.28 -9.97
C THR A 200 -18.56 17.22 -8.53
N GLU A 201 -19.74 16.65 -8.30
CA GLU A 201 -20.21 16.36 -6.95
C GLU A 201 -19.55 15.09 -6.41
N LEU A 202 -19.36 15.02 -5.08
CA LEU A 202 -18.84 13.84 -4.43
C LEU A 202 -19.89 12.73 -4.41
N GLU A 203 -19.67 11.70 -5.21
CA GLU A 203 -20.36 10.42 -5.15
C GLU A 203 -19.53 9.39 -4.39
N LEU A 204 -20.07 8.87 -3.28
CA LEU A 204 -19.38 7.91 -2.42
C LEU A 204 -19.23 6.53 -3.08
N GLY A 205 -20.15 6.15 -3.96
CA GLY A 205 -20.00 4.93 -4.78
C GLY A 205 -18.81 5.02 -5.74
N VAL A 206 -18.63 6.16 -6.39
CA VAL A 206 -17.47 6.43 -7.27
C VAL A 206 -16.17 6.48 -6.47
N LEU A 207 -16.19 7.08 -5.27
CA LEU A 207 -15.03 7.05 -4.37
C LEU A 207 -14.65 5.60 -4.02
N ARG A 208 -15.64 4.76 -3.70
CA ARG A 208 -15.43 3.34 -3.38
C ARG A 208 -14.79 2.61 -4.55
N GLU A 209 -15.32 2.75 -5.77
CA GLU A 209 -14.75 2.11 -6.97
C GLU A 209 -13.28 2.50 -7.19
N LYS A 210 -12.95 3.78 -7.00
CA LYS A 210 -11.58 4.29 -7.14
C LYS A 210 -10.64 3.75 -6.07
N MET A 211 -11.13 3.50 -4.86
CA MET A 211 -10.35 2.86 -3.80
C MET A 211 -10.20 1.36 -4.05
N ASP A 212 -11.31 0.65 -4.26
CA ASP A 212 -11.33 -0.81 -4.44
C ASP A 212 -10.46 -1.29 -5.61
N GLY A 213 -10.25 -0.46 -6.63
CA GLY A 213 -9.38 -0.77 -7.77
C GLY A 213 -7.92 -1.05 -7.42
N TRP A 214 -7.42 -0.60 -6.27
CA TRP A 214 -6.03 -0.83 -5.83
C TRP A 214 -5.88 -1.19 -4.35
N GLY A 215 -6.97 -1.17 -3.57
CA GLY A 215 -6.95 -1.47 -2.14
C GLY A 215 -6.39 -2.85 -1.80
N GLY A 216 -6.73 -3.89 -2.57
CA GLY A 216 -6.17 -5.22 -2.35
C GLY A 216 -4.64 -5.26 -2.45
N VAL A 217 -4.08 -4.49 -3.40
CA VAL A 217 -2.62 -4.34 -3.57
C VAL A 217 -2.03 -3.57 -2.41
N LEU A 218 -2.65 -2.45 -1.98
CA LEU A 218 -2.20 -1.69 -0.82
C LEU A 218 -2.12 -2.56 0.43
N TRP A 219 -3.21 -3.23 0.81
CA TRP A 219 -3.24 -4.04 2.04
C TRP A 219 -2.20 -5.17 2.01
N THR A 220 -2.07 -5.83 0.86
CA THR A 220 -1.05 -6.87 0.66
C THR A 220 0.36 -6.30 0.81
N HIS A 221 0.61 -5.14 0.21
CA HIS A 221 1.91 -4.45 0.26
C HIS A 221 2.29 -4.09 1.70
N LEU A 222 1.37 -3.46 2.44
CA LEU A 222 1.62 -3.04 3.83
C LEU A 222 2.02 -4.21 4.73
N ASP A 223 1.44 -5.39 4.52
CA ASP A 223 1.74 -6.58 5.31
C ASP A 223 3.03 -7.29 4.84
N GLN A 224 3.22 -7.43 3.53
CA GLN A 224 4.37 -8.12 2.95
C GLN A 224 5.69 -7.39 3.24
N GLU A 225 5.69 -6.07 3.19
CA GLU A 225 6.89 -5.30 3.50
C GLU A 225 7.30 -5.47 4.96
N VAL A 226 6.36 -5.35 5.91
CA VAL A 226 6.63 -5.55 7.33
C VAL A 226 7.16 -6.96 7.60
N ALA A 227 6.59 -7.98 6.96
CA ALA A 227 7.09 -9.34 7.06
C ALA A 227 8.51 -9.49 6.47
N THR A 228 8.79 -8.83 5.34
CA THR A 228 10.10 -8.86 4.67
C THR A 228 11.17 -8.17 5.52
N LEU A 229 10.82 -7.10 6.24
CA LEU A 229 11.69 -6.37 7.16
C LEU A 229 11.75 -6.98 8.57
N GLY A 230 11.07 -8.11 8.79
CA GLY A 230 11.00 -8.78 10.08
C GLY A 230 12.34 -9.37 10.52
N ALA A 231 12.51 -9.53 11.85
CA ALA A 231 13.79 -9.92 12.44
C ALA A 231 14.42 -11.18 11.82
N GLU A 232 13.61 -12.22 11.58
CA GLU A 232 14.07 -13.50 11.04
C GLU A 232 14.55 -13.42 9.59
N ASN A 233 14.03 -12.47 8.81
CA ASN A 233 14.54 -12.24 7.46
C ASN A 233 15.79 -11.36 7.49
N MET A 234 15.76 -10.28 8.27
CA MET A 234 16.88 -9.33 8.37
C MET A 234 18.18 -9.99 8.87
N ARG A 235 18.10 -10.87 9.87
CA ARG A 235 19.26 -11.60 10.42
C ARG A 235 19.96 -12.55 9.42
N ARG A 236 19.33 -12.84 8.28
CA ARG A 236 19.93 -13.68 7.21
C ARG A 236 20.97 -12.91 6.41
N TYR A 237 20.85 -11.58 6.38
CA TYR A 237 21.63 -10.70 5.50
C TYR A 237 22.50 -9.69 6.25
N TRP A 238 22.13 -9.37 7.49
CA TRP A 238 22.74 -8.30 8.28
C TRP A 238 23.17 -8.81 9.64
N THR A 239 24.30 -8.29 10.13
CA THR A 239 24.73 -8.48 11.51
C THR A 239 24.01 -7.51 12.45
N MET A 240 23.99 -7.81 13.75
CA MET A 240 23.42 -6.90 14.75
C MET A 240 24.07 -5.50 14.75
N GLU A 241 25.38 -5.43 14.53
CA GLU A 241 26.08 -4.14 14.52
C GLU A 241 25.67 -3.28 13.33
N GLU A 242 25.49 -3.90 12.17
CA GLU A 242 24.98 -3.23 10.97
C GLU A 242 23.54 -2.77 11.18
N MET A 243 22.68 -3.62 11.74
CA MET A 243 21.30 -3.27 12.04
C MET A 243 21.21 -2.06 12.98
N ARG A 244 22.03 -1.98 14.03
CA ARG A 244 22.06 -0.82 14.94
C ARG A 244 22.45 0.50 14.26
N ARG A 245 23.19 0.42 13.15
CA ARG A 245 23.62 1.60 12.38
C ARG A 245 22.66 1.92 11.24
N MET A 246 21.80 0.96 10.86
CA MET A 246 20.83 1.11 9.80
C MET A 246 19.79 2.15 10.20
N ARG A 247 19.56 3.13 9.32
CA ARG A 247 18.55 4.17 9.52
C ARG A 247 17.42 3.94 8.54
N MET A 248 16.21 4.08 9.06
CA MET A 248 14.95 4.25 8.34
C MET A 248 14.36 5.58 8.78
#